data_AF-A0A8I0KUW0-F1
#
_entry.id   AF-A0A8I0KUW0-F1
#
_cell.length_a   1.000
_cell.length_b   1.000
_cell.length_c   1.000
_cell.angle_alpha   90.00
_cell.angle_beta   90.00
_cell.angle_gamma   90.00
#
_symmetry.space_group_name_H-M   'P 1'
#
loop_
_entity.id
_entity.type
_entity.pdbx_description
1 polymer ?
#
loop_
_entity_poly.entity_id
_entity_poly.type
_entity_poly.pdbx_seq_one_letter_code
_entity_poly.pdbx_strand_id
1 'polypeptide(L)'
;MRAIIIALLSASTLTLAACGGKGDDKLGEQAQEAMENRADAVDAAADNMTGAAKDATEAHADAIRDAGDAKEERIDDSDVNADKLTPAQKKAIVNPN
;
A
#
# COMPACT_ATOMS: atom_id res chain seq x y z
N MET A 1 18.65 16.46 -10.27
CA MET A 1 19.02 15.09 -10.64
C MET A 1 19.27 14.28 -9.37
N ARG A 2 18.20 13.71 -8.83
CA ARG A 2 18.18 12.70 -7.76
C ARG A 2 17.08 11.74 -8.19
N ALA A 3 17.50 10.66 -8.84
CA ALA A 3 17.56 9.31 -8.30
C ALA A 3 16.34 8.55 -8.81
N ILE A 4 16.55 7.88 -9.96
CA ILE A 4 15.68 6.82 -10.44
C ILE A 4 15.78 5.71 -9.39
N ILE A 5 14.87 5.69 -8.44
CA ILE A 5 14.66 4.54 -7.57
C ILE A 5 13.52 3.77 -8.21
N ILE A 6 13.88 2.94 -9.18
CA ILE A 6 13.03 1.82 -9.57
C ILE A 6 13.02 0.92 -8.35
N ALA A 7 11.97 1.02 -7.55
CA ALA A 7 11.69 0.09 -6.48
C ALA A 7 11.50 -1.29 -7.11
N LEU A 8 12.55 -2.10 -7.05
CA LEU A 8 12.52 -3.52 -7.32
C LEU A 8 11.64 -4.18 -6.28
N LEU A 9 10.33 -4.27 -6.53
CA LEU A 9 9.44 -5.10 -5.74
C LEU A 9 9.60 -6.54 -6.20
N SER A 10 10.44 -7.23 -5.43
CA SER A 10 10.66 -8.66 -5.50
C SER A 10 9.34 -9.40 -5.36
N ALA A 11 8.88 -10.01 -6.45
CA ALA A 11 7.84 -11.03 -6.44
C ALA A 11 8.32 -12.24 -5.62
N SER A 12 8.14 -12.18 -4.31
CA SER A 12 8.60 -13.23 -3.39
C SER A 12 7.43 -13.81 -2.62
N THR A 13 6.91 -14.88 -3.22
CA THR A 13 6.40 -16.08 -2.53
C THR A 13 5.12 -15.97 -1.71
N LEU A 14 4.02 -16.34 -2.39
CA LEU A 14 2.82 -16.91 -1.79
C LEU A 14 3.15 -18.18 -0.96
N THR A 15 3.68 -18.08 0.25
CA THR A 15 3.69 -19.21 1.21
C THR A 15 3.97 -18.75 2.65
N LEU A 16 3.14 -17.88 3.21
CA LEU A 16 3.07 -17.73 4.68
C LEU A 16 1.66 -18.05 5.19
N ALA A 17 1.19 -19.26 4.84
CA ALA A 17 0.03 -19.89 5.48
C ALA A 17 0.39 -20.57 6.83
N ALA A 18 1.54 -20.25 7.41
CA ALA A 18 2.07 -20.96 8.58
C ALA A 18 2.83 -20.03 9.54
N CYS A 19 2.19 -18.96 10.01
CA CYS A 19 2.50 -18.34 11.30
C CYS A 19 1.37 -17.41 11.76
N GLY A 20 0.32 -17.97 12.37
CA GLY A 20 -0.30 -17.38 13.57
C GLY A 20 -1.09 -16.06 13.56
N GLY A 21 -1.22 -15.28 12.49
CA GLY A 21 -2.09 -14.09 12.45
C GLY A 21 -3.56 -14.45 12.14
N LYS A 22 -4.55 -13.70 12.65
CA LYS A 22 -6.00 -13.92 12.41
C LYS A 22 -6.44 -13.44 11.01
N GLY A 23 -5.53 -13.51 10.05
CA GLY A 23 -5.66 -12.99 8.68
C GLY A 23 -5.52 -11.48 8.56
N ASP A 24 -5.20 -10.78 9.65
CA ASP A 24 -4.87 -9.35 9.72
C ASP A 24 -3.63 -9.01 8.89
N ASP A 25 -2.56 -9.81 8.94
CA ASP A 25 -1.34 -9.60 8.13
C ASP A 25 -1.69 -9.46 6.64
N LYS A 26 -2.52 -10.38 6.13
CA LYS A 26 -2.97 -10.36 4.72
C LYS A 26 -3.90 -9.19 4.41
N LEU A 27 -4.64 -8.71 5.40
CA LEU A 27 -5.53 -7.57 5.23
C LEU A 27 -4.74 -6.25 5.22
N GLY A 28 -3.68 -6.18 6.04
CA GLY A 28 -2.70 -5.11 6.07
C GLY A 28 -1.96 -4.99 4.74
N GLU A 29 -1.35 -6.09 4.28
CA GLU A 29 -0.66 -6.16 2.98
C GLU A 29 -1.58 -5.72 1.83
N GLN A 30 -2.83 -6.19 1.79
CA GLN A 30 -3.79 -5.77 0.76
C GLN A 30 -4.11 -4.27 0.81
N ALA A 31 -4.15 -3.69 2.02
CA ALA A 31 -4.38 -2.26 2.21
C ALA A 31 -3.19 -1.42 1.76
N GLN A 32 -1.97 -1.89 2.03
CA GLN A 32 -0.73 -1.28 1.55
C GLN A 32 -0.65 -1.35 0.02
N GLU A 33 -0.84 -2.54 -0.57
CA GLU A 33 -0.79 -2.76 -2.02
C GLU A 33 -1.82 -1.89 -2.76
N ALA A 34 -3.01 -1.68 -2.19
CA ALA A 34 -4.00 -0.78 -2.77
C ALA A 34 -3.53 0.69 -2.82
N MET A 35 -2.76 1.12 -1.83
CA MET A 35 -2.19 2.47 -1.75
C MET A 35 -0.96 2.60 -2.63
N GLU A 36 -0.09 1.58 -2.70
CA GLU A 36 1.03 1.51 -3.63
C GLU A 36 0.57 1.63 -5.08
N ASN A 37 -0.44 0.85 -5.49
CA ASN A 37 -1.02 0.94 -6.84
C ASN A 37 -1.55 2.36 -7.15
N ARG A 38 -2.05 3.07 -6.13
CA ARG A 38 -2.50 4.46 -6.28
C ARG A 38 -1.32 5.42 -6.40
N ALA A 39 -0.27 5.24 -5.60
CA ALA A 39 0.95 6.01 -5.69
C ALA A 39 1.63 5.83 -7.05
N ASP A 40 1.69 4.60 -7.56
CA ASP A 40 2.26 4.29 -8.88
C ASP A 40 1.49 4.97 -10.02
N ALA A 41 0.16 5.06 -9.91
CA ALA A 41 -0.64 5.83 -10.86
C ALA A 41 -0.34 7.34 -10.81
N VAL A 42 -0.01 7.87 -9.62
CA VAL A 42 0.40 9.28 -9.44
C VAL A 42 1.81 9.51 -9.98
N ASP A 43 2.75 8.59 -9.76
CA ASP A 43 4.09 8.67 -10.32
C ASP A 43 4.09 8.58 -11.85
N ALA A 44 3.28 7.68 -12.42
CA ALA A 44 3.09 7.61 -13.86
C ALA A 44 2.53 8.92 -14.44
N ALA A 45 1.73 9.67 -13.67
CA ALA A 45 1.31 11.01 -14.05
C ALA A 45 2.47 12.01 -13.95
N ALA A 46 3.28 11.94 -12.89
CA ALA A 46 4.45 12.79 -12.67
C ALA A 46 5.51 12.65 -13.77
N ASP A 47 5.65 11.46 -14.37
CA ASP A 47 6.56 11.20 -15.49
C ASP A 47 6.28 12.05 -16.73
N ASN A 48 5.05 12.54 -16.89
CA ASN A 48 4.66 13.45 -17.96
C ASN A 48 4.83 14.92 -17.59
N MET A 49 5.35 15.22 -16.40
CA MET A 49 5.50 16.57 -15.85
C MET A 49 6.97 16.98 -15.76
N THR A 50 7.23 18.28 -15.57
CA THR A 50 8.58 18.82 -15.41
C THR A 50 8.65 19.89 -14.32
N GLY A 51 9.85 20.12 -13.80
CA GLY A 51 10.10 21.14 -12.78
C GLY A 51 9.33 20.90 -11.48
N ALA A 52 8.98 21.99 -10.79
CA ALA A 52 8.33 21.92 -9.47
C ALA A 52 7.00 21.16 -9.45
N ALA A 53 6.30 21.08 -10.58
CA ALA A 53 5.05 20.34 -10.67
C ALA A 53 5.27 18.82 -10.65
N LYS A 54 6.37 18.35 -11.27
CA LYS A 54 6.81 16.96 -11.14
C LYS A 54 7.16 16.64 -9.69
N ASP A 55 8.04 17.45 -9.09
CA ASP A 55 8.50 17.25 -7.71
C ASP A 55 7.34 17.20 -6.70
N ALA A 56 6.33 18.09 -6.86
CA ALA A 56 5.15 18.09 -6.01
C ALA A 56 4.25 16.85 -6.20
N THR A 57 4.24 16.28 -7.41
CA THR A 57 3.43 15.10 -7.73
C THR A 57 4.10 13.83 -7.23
N GLU A 58 5.42 13.70 -7.38
CA GLU A 58 6.21 12.61 -6.77
C GLU A 58 6.09 12.64 -5.24
N ALA A 59 6.22 13.83 -4.61
CA ALA A 59 6.03 13.96 -3.17
C ALA A 59 4.61 13.57 -2.70
N HIS A 60 3.60 13.72 -3.55
CA HIS A 60 2.25 13.25 -3.26
C HIS A 60 2.15 11.73 -3.38
N ALA A 61 2.80 11.11 -4.37
CA ALA A 61 2.88 9.65 -4.46
C ALA A 61 3.56 9.05 -3.22
N ASP A 62 4.66 9.65 -2.76
CA ASP A 62 5.35 9.23 -1.53
C ASP A 62 4.45 9.33 -0.30
N ALA A 63 3.72 10.43 -0.14
CA ALA A 63 2.76 10.58 0.95
C ALA A 63 1.63 9.53 0.91
N ILE A 64 1.26 9.04 -0.29
CA ILE A 64 0.28 7.96 -0.43
C ILE A 64 0.90 6.63 0.02
N ARG A 65 2.17 6.35 -0.31
CA ARG A 65 2.89 5.16 0.14
C ARG A 65 3.03 5.13 1.66
N ASP A 66 3.50 6.23 2.25
CA ASP A 66 3.64 6.37 3.70
C ASP A 66 2.29 6.15 4.42
N ALA A 67 1.19 6.63 3.82
CA ALA A 67 -0.16 6.40 4.36
C ALA A 67 -0.64 4.94 4.21
N GLY A 68 -0.12 4.20 3.23
CA GLY A 68 -0.31 2.77 3.05
C GLY A 68 0.39 1.98 4.16
N ASP A 69 1.69 2.24 4.36
CA ASP A 69 2.51 1.61 5.40
C ASP A 69 1.90 1.85 6.79
N ALA A 70 1.56 3.11 7.11
CA ALA A 70 0.91 3.45 8.37
C ALA A 70 -0.47 2.79 8.54
N LYS A 71 -1.15 2.41 7.44
CA LYS A 71 -2.41 1.68 7.50
C LYS A 71 -2.18 0.20 7.74
N GLU A 72 -1.18 -0.40 7.09
CA GLU A 72 -0.76 -1.79 7.33
C GLU A 72 -0.41 -1.98 8.80
N GLU A 73 0.51 -1.17 9.34
CA GLU A 73 0.92 -1.21 10.75
C GLU A 73 -0.28 -1.09 11.68
N ARG A 74 -1.23 -0.21 11.37
CA ARG A 74 -2.46 -0.07 12.17
C ARG A 74 -3.36 -1.29 12.09
N ILE A 75 -3.43 -1.99 10.96
CA ILE A 75 -4.26 -3.20 10.83
C ILE A 75 -3.64 -4.34 11.62
N ASP A 76 -2.32 -4.48 11.56
CA ASP A 76 -1.52 -5.44 12.34
C ASP A 76 -1.65 -5.16 13.85
N ASP A 77 -1.38 -3.93 14.29
CA ASP A 77 -1.49 -3.51 15.70
C ASP A 77 -2.91 -3.65 16.29
N SER A 78 -3.93 -3.60 15.44
CA SER A 78 -5.32 -3.65 15.88
C SER A 78 -5.81 -5.06 16.23
N ASP A 79 -4.98 -6.11 16.06
CA ASP A 79 -5.34 -7.53 16.26
C ASP A 79 -6.68 -7.87 15.57
N VAL A 80 -6.88 -7.29 14.38
CA VAL A 80 -8.14 -7.41 13.65
C VAL A 80 -8.29 -8.85 13.24
N ASN A 81 -9.31 -9.52 13.76
CA ASN A 81 -9.65 -10.83 13.26
C ASN A 81 -10.27 -10.72 11.86
N ALA A 82 -9.43 -10.63 10.83
CA ALA A 82 -9.87 -10.52 9.46
C ALA A 82 -10.72 -11.73 9.06
N ASP A 83 -10.48 -12.91 9.61
CA ASP A 83 -11.28 -14.11 9.33
C ASP A 83 -12.76 -13.98 9.77
N LYS A 84 -13.06 -13.09 10.73
CA LYS A 84 -14.44 -12.78 11.15
C LYS A 84 -15.09 -11.66 10.33
N LEU A 85 -14.35 -11.00 9.45
CA LEU A 85 -14.88 -9.96 8.59
C LEU A 85 -15.50 -10.54 7.32
N THR A 86 -16.67 -10.03 6.95
CA THR A 86 -17.25 -10.28 5.63
C THR A 86 -16.34 -9.70 4.53
N PRO A 87 -16.41 -10.21 3.29
CA PRO A 87 -15.66 -9.63 2.18
C PRO A 87 -15.91 -8.13 1.98
N ALA A 88 -17.14 -7.65 2.24
CA ALA A 88 -17.47 -6.23 2.18
C ALA A 88 -16.75 -5.40 3.25
N GLN A 89 -16.63 -5.94 4.48
CA GLN A 89 -15.89 -5.29 5.57
C GLN A 89 -14.38 -5.28 5.31
N LYS A 90 -13.80 -6.37 4.79
CA LYS A 90 -12.40 -6.41 4.36
C LYS A 90 -12.11 -5.35 3.30
N LYS A 91 -12.98 -5.28 2.27
CA LYS A 91 -12.87 -4.28 1.21
C LYS A 91 -12.96 -2.85 1.73
N ALA A 92 -13.83 -2.57 2.69
CA ALA A 92 -13.96 -1.25 3.30
C ALA A 92 -12.70 -0.83 4.08
N ILE A 93 -11.95 -1.78 4.64
CA ILE A 93 -10.68 -1.50 5.34
C ILE A 93 -9.56 -1.20 4.35
N VAL A 94 -9.43 -2.06 3.33
CA VAL A 94 -8.42 -1.96 2.27
C VAL A 94 -8.63 -0.71 1.42
N ASN A 95 -9.85 -0.45 0.98
CA ASN A 95 -10.16 0.63 0.05
C ASN A 95 -11.54 1.26 0.37
N PRO A 96 -11.61 2.14 1.40
CA PRO A 96 -12.80 2.90 1.71
C PRO A 96 -13.00 3.98 0.64
N ASN A 97 -13.72 3.64 -0.43
CA ASN A 97 -14.32 4.62 -1.33
C ASN A 97 -15.59 5.20 -0.71
#